data_AF-A0A951P3A9-F1
#
_entry.id   AF-A0A951P3A9-F1
#
_cell.length_a   1.000
_cell.length_b   1.000
_cell.length_c   1.000
_cell.angle_alpha   90.00
_cell.angle_beta   90.00
_cell.angle_gamma   90.00
#
_symmetry.space_group_name_H-M   'P 1'
#
loop_
_entity.id
_entity.type
_entity.pdbx_description
1 polymer ?
#
loop_
_entity_poly.entity_id
_entity_poly.type
_entity_poly.pdbx_seq_one_letter_code
_entity_poly.pdbx_strand_id
1 'polypeptide(L)'
;MRYQSFLVLHKERIPMPNIENFKGNLRLRWSYQGKRYCLTLGLTDSPRNRLIAQMKADEIDRDIAYGQFDPTLVKYKPSLEARHSLKVVDLFEKFIKAKSREICSQSLVKYRATLGYLQQFFREQQAKTVTAEKADQFRQWLSERILPNTNRPMSANTLKERVTLVSAC
;
A
#
# COMPACT_ATOMS: atom_id res chain seq x y z
N MET A 1 52.08 -16.53 -41.46
CA MET A 1 50.94 -17.05 -40.68
C MET A 1 50.00 -15.89 -40.39
N ARG A 2 49.05 -15.62 -41.29
CA ARG A 2 47.58 -15.64 -41.06
C ARG A 2 47.12 -15.11 -39.69
N TYR A 3 46.62 -13.87 -39.74
CA TYR A 3 45.49 -13.29 -39.01
C TYR A 3 44.73 -14.21 -38.04
N GLN A 4 44.54 -13.71 -36.82
CA GLN A 4 43.19 -13.38 -36.35
C GLN A 4 43.23 -12.40 -35.17
N SER A 5 42.92 -11.15 -35.51
CA SER A 5 42.41 -10.13 -34.59
C SER A 5 41.17 -10.68 -33.88
N PHE A 6 41.22 -10.77 -32.54
CA PHE A 6 40.01 -10.89 -31.73
C PHE A 6 39.53 -9.48 -31.39
N LEU A 7 38.75 -8.92 -32.31
CA LEU A 7 37.91 -7.78 -32.07
C LEU A 7 36.58 -8.28 -31.48
N VAL A 8 36.03 -7.48 -30.58
CA VAL A 8 34.64 -7.46 -30.07
C VAL A 8 34.37 -8.31 -28.82
N LEU A 9 34.30 -7.61 -27.69
CA LEU A 9 33.03 -7.37 -26.99
C LEU A 9 33.22 -6.14 -26.09
N HIS A 10 32.88 -4.96 -26.63
CA HIS A 10 32.53 -3.80 -25.80
C HIS A 10 31.40 -4.25 -24.89
N LYS A 11 31.73 -4.62 -23.66
CA LYS A 11 30.77 -4.89 -22.62
C LYS A 11 30.24 -3.53 -22.16
N GLU A 12 29.33 -2.95 -22.93
CA GLU A 12 28.41 -1.90 -22.47
C GLU A 12 27.46 -2.52 -21.43
N ARG A 13 28.01 -3.13 -20.38
CA ARG A 13 27.24 -3.45 -19.19
C ARG A 13 27.12 -2.14 -18.43
N ILE A 14 25.92 -1.58 -18.43
CA ILE A 14 25.13 -1.20 -17.23
C ILE A 14 23.93 -0.37 -17.70
N PRO A 15 22.73 -0.70 -17.20
CA PRO A 15 22.09 0.21 -16.25
C PRO A 15 21.33 -0.54 -15.17
N MET A 16 21.97 -1.46 -14.44
CA MET A 16 21.49 -1.83 -13.12
C MET A 16 21.54 -0.58 -12.24
N PRO A 17 20.39 -0.04 -11.79
CA PRO A 17 20.40 1.17 -10.98
C PRO A 17 21.09 0.93 -9.65
N ASN A 18 22.08 1.76 -9.34
CA ASN A 18 22.78 1.68 -8.08
C ASN A 18 21.88 2.24 -6.96
N ILE A 19 21.68 1.45 -5.91
CA ILE A 19 20.92 1.83 -4.72
C ILE A 19 21.87 2.47 -3.73
N GLU A 20 21.65 3.74 -3.41
CA GLU A 20 22.41 4.45 -2.39
C GLU A 20 21.49 5.10 -1.37
N ASN A 21 22.02 5.32 -0.16
CA ASN A 21 21.38 6.14 0.84
C ASN A 21 21.78 7.61 0.62
N PHE A 22 20.79 8.47 0.39
CA PHE A 22 20.97 9.90 0.24
C PHE A 22 20.06 10.65 1.21
N LYS A 23 20.66 11.34 2.19
CA LYS A 23 19.93 12.10 3.23
C LYS A 23 18.87 11.25 3.95
N GLY A 24 19.21 10.00 4.30
CA GLY A 24 18.32 9.08 4.99
C GLY A 24 17.25 8.43 4.10
N ASN A 25 17.27 8.69 2.79
CA ASN A 25 16.33 8.11 1.82
C ASN A 25 17.07 7.27 0.77
N LEU A 26 16.45 6.17 0.35
CA LEU A 26 16.96 5.35 -0.75
C LEU A 26 16.77 6.08 -2.09
N ARG A 27 17.86 6.15 -2.85
CA ARG A 27 17.92 6.73 -4.20
C ARG A 27 18.52 5.72 -5.16
N LEU A 28 17.95 5.64 -6.36
CA LEU A 28 18.48 4.91 -7.49
C LEU A 28 19.24 5.87 -8.41
N ARG A 29 20.46 5.52 -8.82
CA ARG A 29 21.26 6.29 -9.78
C ARG A 29 21.80 5.39 -10.90
N TRP A 30 21.63 5.82 -12.15
CA TRP A 30 22.16 5.13 -13.32
C TRP A 30 22.42 6.09 -14.49
N SER A 31 23.08 5.58 -15.52
CA SER A 31 23.27 6.28 -16.79
C SER A 31 22.68 5.43 -17.91
N TYR A 32 21.93 6.06 -18.82
CA TYR A 32 21.38 5.39 -19.99
C TYR A 32 21.39 6.35 -21.19
N GLN A 33 21.86 5.88 -22.35
CA GLN A 33 22.01 6.68 -23.58
C GLN A 33 22.71 8.03 -23.36
N GLY A 34 23.82 8.04 -22.62
CA GLY A 34 24.60 9.26 -22.34
C GLY A 34 23.95 10.24 -21.36
N LYS A 35 22.76 9.94 -20.83
CA LYS A 35 22.07 10.76 -19.81
C LYS A 35 22.14 10.11 -18.44
N ARG A 36 22.34 10.94 -17.40
CA ARG A 36 22.32 10.51 -15.99
C ARG A 36 20.91 10.64 -15.43
N TYR A 37 20.42 9.58 -14.80
CA TYR A 37 19.11 9.53 -14.15
C TYR A 37 19.27 9.31 -12.65
N CYS A 38 18.41 9.98 -11.89
CA CYS A 38 18.33 9.86 -10.43
C CYS A 38 16.86 9.74 -10.03
N LEU A 39 16.53 8.71 -9.26
CA LEU A 39 15.17 8.49 -8.73
C LEU A 39 15.23 8.30 -7.22
N THR A 40 14.71 9.27 -6.47
CA THR A 40 14.55 9.13 -5.01
C THR A 40 13.24 8.42 -4.71
N LEU A 41 13.29 7.32 -3.96
CA LEU A 41 12.10 6.52 -3.60
C LEU A 41 11.36 7.10 -2.38
N GLY A 42 12.03 7.94 -1.59
CA GLY A 42 11.48 8.49 -0.35
C GLY A 42 11.19 7.41 0.69
N LEU A 43 11.96 6.32 0.65
CA LEU A 43 11.93 5.22 1.62
C LEU A 43 13.16 5.36 2.52
N THR A 44 12.99 5.17 3.83
CA THR A 44 14.12 5.14 4.75
C THR A 44 15.02 3.93 4.48
N ASP A 45 16.30 4.03 4.82
CA ASP A 45 17.23 2.90 4.68
C ASP A 45 16.92 1.82 5.73
N SER A 46 16.18 0.80 5.30
CA SER A 46 15.89 -0.41 6.07
C SER A 46 16.04 -1.63 5.16
N PRO A 47 16.31 -2.84 5.69
CA PRO A 47 16.48 -4.04 4.85
C PRO A 47 15.28 -4.31 3.94
N ARG A 48 14.05 -4.12 4.46
CA ARG A 48 12.81 -4.25 3.68
C ARG A 48 12.70 -3.20 2.58
N ASN A 49 13.05 -1.96 2.89
CA ASN A 49 12.98 -0.88 1.90
C ASN A 49 14.06 -1.01 0.83
N ARG A 50 15.23 -1.57 1.15
CA ARG A 50 16.26 -1.91 0.16
C ARG A 50 15.80 -3.00 -0.80
N LEU A 51 15.05 -4.00 -0.32
CA LEU A 51 14.44 -5.00 -1.20
C LEU A 51 13.46 -4.34 -2.19
N ILE A 52 12.62 -3.42 -1.71
CA ILE A 52 11.70 -2.65 -2.59
C ILE A 52 12.49 -1.81 -3.60
N ALA A 53 13.58 -1.17 -3.17
CA ALA A 53 14.45 -0.41 -4.05
C ALA A 53 15.11 -1.30 -5.12
N GLN A 54 15.51 -2.52 -4.75
CA GLN A 54 16.06 -3.51 -5.69
C GLN A 54 15.01 -3.95 -6.71
N MET A 55 13.78 -4.26 -6.28
CA MET A 55 12.71 -4.60 -7.22
C MET A 55 12.45 -3.48 -8.25
N LYS A 56 12.58 -2.22 -7.84
CA LYS A 56 12.47 -1.06 -8.74
C LYS A 56 13.69 -0.90 -9.64
N ALA A 57 14.89 -1.18 -9.13
CA ALA A 57 16.10 -1.22 -9.92
C ALA A 57 15.99 -2.27 -11.04
N ASP A 58 15.51 -3.47 -10.72
CA ASP A 58 15.29 -4.56 -11.67
C ASP A 58 14.18 -4.24 -12.69
N GLU A 59 13.14 -3.51 -12.29
CA GLU A 59 12.08 -3.02 -13.21
C GLU A 59 12.65 -2.08 -14.28
N ILE A 60 13.50 -1.14 -13.86
CA ILE A 60 14.18 -0.21 -14.77
C ILE A 60 15.14 -0.96 -15.69
N ASP A 61 15.93 -1.90 -15.16
CA ASP A 61 16.87 -2.69 -15.95
C ASP A 61 16.15 -3.51 -17.03
N ARG A 62 15.04 -4.18 -16.67
CA ARG A 62 14.18 -4.88 -17.63
C ARG A 62 13.64 -3.94 -18.70
N ASP A 63 13.06 -2.81 -18.32
CA ASP A 63 12.48 -1.88 -19.29
C ASP A 63 13.52 -1.31 -20.24
N ILE A 64 14.75 -1.08 -19.77
CA ILE A 64 15.86 -0.66 -20.62
C ILE A 64 16.23 -1.79 -21.59
N ALA A 65 16.34 -3.02 -21.10
CA ALA A 65 16.64 -4.18 -21.95
C ALA A 65 15.58 -4.42 -23.04
N TYR A 66 14.30 -4.17 -22.73
CA TYR A 66 13.18 -4.28 -23.69
C TYR A 66 12.94 -3.01 -24.52
N GLY A 67 13.70 -1.93 -24.32
CA GLY A 67 13.50 -0.66 -25.04
C GLY A 67 12.21 0.09 -24.65
N GLN A 68 11.60 -0.26 -23.51
CA GLN A 68 10.37 0.33 -22.97
C GLN A 68 10.62 1.32 -21.83
N PHE A 69 11.88 1.76 -21.67
CA PHE A 69 12.27 2.69 -20.61
C PHE A 69 11.53 4.01 -20.72
N ASP A 70 10.88 4.42 -19.62
CA ASP A 70 10.24 5.73 -19.49
C ASP A 70 11.24 6.78 -18.95
N PRO A 71 11.77 7.70 -19.80
CA PRO A 71 12.73 8.71 -19.37
C PRO A 71 12.13 9.77 -18.44
N THR A 72 10.80 9.88 -18.34
CA THR A 72 10.14 10.81 -17.40
C THR A 72 10.18 10.33 -15.95
N LEU A 73 10.54 9.05 -15.76
CA LEU A 73 10.58 8.34 -14.48
C LEU A 73 9.21 8.26 -13.77
N VAL A 74 8.11 8.66 -14.43
CA VAL A 74 6.78 8.67 -13.82
C VAL A 74 6.33 7.25 -13.52
N LYS A 75 6.59 6.29 -14.42
CA LYS A 75 6.32 4.86 -14.21
C LYS A 75 6.99 4.28 -12.96
N TYR A 76 8.21 4.71 -12.67
CA TYR A 76 9.05 4.12 -11.61
C TYR A 76 8.90 4.80 -10.26
N LYS A 77 8.35 6.03 -10.23
CA LYS A 77 8.11 6.73 -8.96
C LYS A 77 7.17 5.89 -8.09
N PRO A 78 7.53 5.61 -6.83
CA PRO A 78 6.60 4.97 -5.92
C PRO A 78 5.39 5.88 -5.78
N SER A 79 4.25 5.44 -6.31
CA SER A 79 3.01 6.21 -6.23
C SER A 79 2.75 6.51 -4.75
N LEU A 80 2.54 7.79 -4.44
CA LEU A 80 2.10 8.20 -3.10
C LEU A 80 0.83 7.44 -2.68
N GLU A 81 0.04 7.02 -3.67
CA GLU A 81 -1.10 6.10 -3.60
C GLU A 81 -0.78 4.81 -2.80
N ALA A 82 0.35 4.14 -3.08
CA ALA A 82 0.72 2.90 -2.40
C ALA A 82 1.29 3.14 -0.99
N ARG A 83 1.73 4.37 -0.70
CA ARG A 83 2.29 4.75 0.61
C ARG A 83 1.18 4.98 1.65
N HIS A 84 -0.06 5.16 1.21
CA HIS A 84 -1.21 5.49 2.05
C HIS A 84 -2.45 4.61 1.78
N SER A 85 -2.30 3.43 1.18
CA SER A 85 -3.38 2.45 1.06
C SER A 85 -3.64 1.78 2.42
N LEU A 86 -4.22 2.54 3.35
CA LEU A 86 -4.71 2.00 4.62
C LEU A 86 -5.92 1.11 4.34
N LYS A 87 -5.94 -0.08 4.95
CA LYS A 87 -7.13 -0.91 4.97
C LYS A 87 -8.22 -0.24 5.81
N VAL A 88 -9.47 -0.54 5.49
CA VAL A 88 -10.63 -0.07 6.29
C VAL A 88 -10.47 -0.47 7.75
N VAL A 89 -10.03 -1.71 8.00
CA VAL A 89 -9.80 -2.25 9.34
C VAL A 89 -8.70 -1.46 10.08
N ASP A 90 -7.56 -1.24 9.42
CA ASP A 90 -6.42 -0.54 10.02
C ASP A 90 -6.76 0.93 10.34
N LEU A 91 -7.57 1.57 9.47
CA LEU A 91 -8.04 2.93 9.68
C LEU A 91 -8.94 2.99 10.93
N PHE A 92 -9.90 2.08 11.04
CA PHE A 92 -10.83 2.04 12.16
C PHE A 92 -10.10 1.68 13.48
N GLU A 93 -9.12 0.79 13.44
CA GLU A 93 -8.29 0.47 14.62
C GLU A 93 -7.51 1.69 15.12
N LYS A 94 -6.90 2.47 14.21
CA LYS A 94 -6.23 3.73 14.56
C LYS A 94 -7.19 4.74 15.16
N PHE A 95 -8.41 4.84 14.62
CA PHE A 95 -9.47 5.68 15.16
C PHE A 95 -9.86 5.27 16.58
N ILE A 96 -10.07 3.96 16.84
CA ILE A 96 -10.34 3.43 18.18
C ILE A 96 -9.19 3.78 19.13
N LYS A 97 -7.94 3.63 18.70
CA LYS A 97 -6.77 3.95 19.52
C LYS A 97 -6.75 5.43 19.92
N ALA A 98 -7.05 6.34 18.99
CA ALA A 98 -7.16 7.76 19.29
C ALA A 98 -8.32 8.04 20.26
N LYS A 99 -9.51 7.49 19.98
CA LYS A 99 -10.72 7.69 20.79
C LYS A 99 -10.68 7.01 22.16
N SER A 100 -9.86 5.99 22.36
CA SER A 100 -9.71 5.32 23.66
C SER A 100 -9.22 6.22 24.78
N ARG A 101 -8.61 7.36 24.44
CA ARG A 101 -8.19 8.38 25.41
C ARG A 101 -9.34 9.26 25.91
N GLU A 102 -10.44 9.32 25.16
CA GLU A 102 -11.57 10.22 25.39
C GLU A 102 -12.83 9.49 25.90
N ILE A 103 -12.88 8.17 25.77
CA ILE A 103 -14.12 7.40 26.01
C ILE A 103 -13.89 6.30 27.06
N CYS A 104 -14.90 6.07 27.91
CA CYS A 104 -14.88 5.02 28.93
C CYS A 104 -14.78 3.59 28.33
N SER A 105 -14.30 2.66 29.16
CA SER A 105 -14.04 1.25 28.80
C SER A 105 -15.27 0.52 28.24
N GLN A 106 -16.47 0.83 28.74
CA GLN A 106 -17.71 0.18 28.32
C GLN A 106 -18.10 0.53 26.88
N SER A 107 -17.87 1.79 26.48
CA SER A 107 -18.10 2.20 25.09
C SER A 107 -17.08 1.59 24.14
N LEU A 108 -15.83 1.38 24.57
CA LEU A 108 -14.81 0.72 23.76
C LEU A 108 -15.18 -0.71 23.37
N VAL A 109 -15.92 -1.43 24.21
CA VAL A 109 -16.45 -2.77 23.86
C VAL A 109 -17.30 -2.70 22.59
N LYS A 110 -18.10 -1.65 22.43
CA LYS A 110 -18.94 -1.45 21.24
C LYS A 110 -18.10 -1.20 19.99
N TYR A 111 -17.08 -0.35 20.09
CA TYR A 111 -16.15 -0.10 18.99
C TYR A 111 -15.40 -1.37 18.57
N ARG A 112 -14.95 -2.18 19.53
CA ARG A 112 -14.28 -3.46 19.22
C ARG A 112 -15.22 -4.47 18.58
N ALA A 113 -16.48 -4.52 19.00
CA ALA A 113 -17.47 -5.34 18.33
C ALA A 113 -17.65 -4.90 16.87
N THR A 114 -17.80 -3.59 16.62
CA THR A 114 -17.88 -3.01 15.26
C THR A 114 -16.65 -3.36 14.40
N LEU A 115 -15.45 -3.28 14.97
CA LEU A 115 -14.21 -3.68 14.30
C LEU A 115 -14.24 -5.14 13.83
N GLY A 116 -14.78 -6.05 14.65
CA GLY A 116 -14.93 -7.47 14.26
C GLY A 116 -15.83 -7.67 13.03
N TYR A 117 -16.89 -6.87 12.88
CA TYR A 117 -17.74 -6.93 11.69
C TYR A 117 -17.04 -6.33 10.46
N LEU A 118 -16.31 -5.23 10.63
CA LEU A 118 -15.50 -4.64 9.56
C LEU A 118 -14.43 -5.62 9.07
N GLN A 119 -13.78 -6.35 9.97
CA GLN A 119 -12.81 -7.39 9.63
C GLN A 119 -13.44 -8.50 8.78
N GLN A 120 -14.66 -8.92 9.09
CA GLN A 120 -15.33 -10.01 8.39
C GLN A 120 -15.83 -9.60 6.99
N PHE A 121 -16.34 -8.37 6.86
CA PHE A 121 -16.91 -7.87 5.61
C PHE A 121 -15.85 -7.25 4.68
N PHE A 122 -15.05 -6.28 5.17
CA PHE A 122 -14.08 -5.56 4.35
C PHE A 122 -12.73 -6.27 4.23
N ARG A 123 -12.34 -7.11 5.19
CA ARG A 123 -11.09 -7.89 5.17
C ARG A 123 -9.87 -7.03 4.78
N GLU A 124 -9.33 -7.28 3.59
CA GLU A 124 -8.13 -6.65 3.02
C GLU A 124 -8.46 -5.41 2.17
N GLN A 125 -9.72 -4.95 2.17
CA GLN A 125 -10.15 -3.83 1.34
C GLN A 125 -9.53 -2.51 1.81
N GLN A 126 -9.06 -1.74 0.84
CA GLN A 126 -8.47 -0.42 1.05
C GLN A 126 -9.57 0.61 1.30
N ALA A 127 -9.35 1.51 2.26
CA ALA A 127 -10.31 2.56 2.60
C ALA A 127 -10.63 3.47 1.40
N LYS A 128 -9.64 3.72 0.53
CA LYS A 128 -9.79 4.55 -0.67
C LYS A 128 -10.74 3.97 -1.71
N THR A 129 -10.97 2.65 -1.71
CA THR A 129 -11.81 1.97 -2.72
C THR A 129 -13.22 1.68 -2.22
N VAL A 130 -13.58 2.15 -1.02
CA VAL A 130 -14.94 2.03 -0.49
C VAL A 130 -15.83 3.05 -1.19
N THR A 131 -16.86 2.55 -1.87
CA THR A 131 -17.92 3.36 -2.48
C THR A 131 -19.15 3.41 -1.58
N ALA A 132 -20.07 4.35 -1.85
CA ALA A 132 -21.36 4.42 -1.14
C ALA A 132 -22.15 3.11 -1.24
N GLU A 133 -22.14 2.48 -2.41
CA GLU A 133 -22.79 1.17 -2.63
C GLU A 133 -22.25 0.09 -1.70
N LYS A 134 -20.93 0.04 -1.48
CA LYS A 134 -20.34 -0.92 -0.53
C LYS A 134 -20.72 -0.62 0.92
N ALA A 135 -20.92 0.65 1.26
CA ALA A 135 -21.41 1.03 2.58
C ALA A 135 -22.87 0.57 2.78
N ASP A 136 -23.71 0.68 1.75
CA ASP A 136 -25.08 0.16 1.78
C ASP A 136 -25.13 -1.36 1.88
N GLN A 137 -24.28 -2.06 1.10
CA GLN A 137 -24.11 -3.51 1.21
C GLN A 137 -23.67 -3.94 2.61
N PHE A 138 -22.73 -3.20 3.22
CA PHE A 138 -22.31 -3.47 4.60
C PHE A 138 -23.47 -3.30 5.59
N ARG A 139 -24.27 -2.24 5.44
CA ARG A 139 -25.45 -1.98 6.28
C ARG A 139 -26.48 -3.10 6.13
N GLN A 140 -26.76 -3.53 4.91
CA GLN A 140 -27.69 -4.62 4.63
C GLN A 140 -27.18 -5.93 5.24
N TRP A 141 -25.92 -6.30 4.97
CA TRP A 141 -25.27 -7.50 5.51
C TRP A 141 -25.27 -7.52 7.05
N LEU A 142 -25.10 -6.36 7.69
CA LEU A 142 -25.12 -6.26 9.15
C LEU A 142 -26.54 -6.46 9.73
N SER A 143 -27.59 -6.11 8.97
CA SER A 143 -29.00 -6.25 9.37
C SER A 143 -29.52 -7.69 9.27
N GLU A 144 -29.09 -8.42 8.23
CA GLU A 144 -29.49 -9.81 7.97
C GLU A 144 -28.79 -10.81 8.91
N ARG A 145 -27.73 -10.36 9.59
CA ARG A 145 -26.92 -11.22 10.43
C ARG A 145 -27.60 -11.56 11.75
N ILE A 146 -27.71 -12.86 12.01
CA ILE A 146 -28.20 -13.39 13.28
C ILE A 146 -27.09 -13.29 14.34
N LEU A 147 -27.41 -12.68 15.47
CA LEU A 147 -26.51 -12.59 16.61
C LEU A 147 -26.45 -13.96 17.32
N PRO A 148 -25.25 -14.52 17.56
CA PRO A 148 -25.10 -15.86 18.14
C PRO A 148 -25.70 -15.99 19.54
N ASN A 149 -25.82 -14.87 20.26
CA ASN A 149 -26.30 -14.87 21.64
C ASN A 149 -27.83 -14.80 21.76
N THR A 150 -28.51 -14.31 20.73
CA THR A 150 -29.95 -14.04 20.78
C THR A 150 -30.75 -14.79 19.72
N ASN A 151 -30.09 -15.46 18.76
CA ASN A 151 -30.72 -16.08 17.59
C ASN A 151 -31.70 -15.15 16.86
N ARG A 152 -31.48 -13.84 16.94
CA ARG A 152 -32.30 -12.80 16.32
C ARG A 152 -31.43 -11.90 15.43
N PRO A 153 -32.02 -11.30 14.38
CA PRO A 153 -31.37 -10.27 13.60
C PRO A 153 -31.06 -9.05 14.49
N MET A 154 -30.10 -8.25 14.04
CA MET A 154 -29.70 -7.06 14.78
C MET A 154 -30.85 -6.05 14.87
N SER A 155 -31.13 -5.56 16.08
CA SER A 155 -32.14 -4.50 16.27
C SER A 155 -31.77 -3.25 15.48
N ALA A 156 -32.78 -2.58 14.90
CA ALA A 156 -32.60 -1.34 14.13
C ALA A 156 -31.85 -0.25 14.90
N ASN A 157 -32.05 -0.16 16.22
CA ASN A 157 -31.35 0.80 17.07
C ASN A 157 -29.85 0.50 17.19
N THR A 158 -29.49 -0.77 17.37
CA THR A 158 -28.10 -1.22 17.44
C THR A 158 -27.39 -1.09 16.09
N LEU A 159 -28.12 -1.35 14.99
CA LEU A 159 -27.61 -1.13 13.63
C LEU A 159 -27.30 0.35 13.40
N LYS A 160 -28.23 1.24 13.76
CA LYS A 160 -28.04 2.70 13.64
C LYS A 160 -26.85 3.17 14.44
N GLU A 161 -26.73 2.76 15.70
CA GLU A 161 -25.59 3.09 16.56
C GLU A 161 -24.26 2.69 15.91
N ARG A 162 -24.16 1.45 15.39
CA ARG A 162 -22.93 0.95 14.78
C ARG A 162 -22.56 1.66 13.48
N VAL A 163 -23.55 1.96 12.63
CA VAL A 163 -23.31 2.74 11.41
C VAL A 163 -22.82 4.14 11.78
N THR A 164 -23.39 4.78 12.81
CA THR A 164 -22.93 6.09 13.31
C THR A 164 -21.49 6.04 13.82
N LEU A 165 -21.06 4.93 14.45
CA LEU A 165 -19.67 4.77 14.88
C LEU A 165 -18.71 4.69 13.71
N VAL A 166 -19.09 4.03 12.62
CA VAL A 166 -18.26 3.92 11.41
C VAL A 166 -18.23 5.24 10.65
N SER A 167 -19.34 5.98 10.57
CA SER A 167 -19.38 7.28 9.91
C SER A 167 -18.61 8.39 10.66
N ALA A 168 -18.29 8.17 11.93
CA ALA A 168 -17.48 9.11 12.73
C ALA A 168 -15.97 8.94 12.51
N CYS A 169 -15.55 7.90 11.80
CA CYS A 169 -14.17 7.61 11.41
C CYS A 169 -13.85 8.25 10.06
#